data_AF-A0A535FN91-F1
#
_entry.id   AF-A0A535FN91-F1
#
_cell.length_a   1.000
_cell.length_b   1.000
_cell.length_c   1.000
_cell.angle_alpha   90.00
_cell.angle_beta   90.00
_cell.angle_gamma   90.00
#
_symmetry.space_group_name_H-M   'P 1'
#
loop_
_entity.id
_entity.type
_entity.pdbx_description
1 polymer ?
#
loop_
_entity_poly.entity_id
_entity_poly.type
_entity_poly.pdbx_seq_one_letter_code
_entity_poly.pdbx_strand_id
1 'polypeptide(L)' 'METGQSEVARLLQHIALEYEAAGRGLHGLASGAAKHEFITNRMESIQQAHVALQGIVGSDDAIRLVAQTLEKAGG' A
#
# COMPACT_ATOMS: atom_id res chain seq x y z
N MET A 1 3.24 -25.59 2.27
CA MET A 1 4.09 -24.43 1.93
C MET A 1 3.16 -23.31 1.51
N GLU A 2 2.61 -22.53 2.44
CA GLU A 2 1.49 -21.61 2.16
C GLU A 2 1.63 -20.24 2.84
N THR A 3 2.76 -19.95 3.48
CA THR A 3 2.96 -18.67 4.20
C THR A 3 3.23 -17.50 3.25
N GLY A 4 3.98 -17.71 2.16
CA GLY A 4 4.38 -16.63 1.25
C GLY A 4 3.20 -15.95 0.54
N GLN A 5 2.19 -16.72 0.10
CA GLN A 5 1.03 -16.15 -0.60
C GLN A 5 0.07 -15.42 0.35
N SER A 6 -0.16 -15.93 1.55
CA SER A 6 -0.98 -15.22 2.54
C SER A 6 -0.30 -13.95 3.06
N GLU A 7 1.02 -13.95 3.23
CA GLU A 7 1.78 -12.77 3.64
C GLU A 7 1.72 -11.67 2.56
N VAL A 8 1.94 -12.06 1.30
CA VAL A 8 1.82 -11.19 0.12
C VAL A 8 0.41 -10.61 0.01
N ALA A 9 -0.63 -11.44 0.15
CA ALA A 9 -2.02 -10.99 0.10
C ALA A 9 -2.34 -9.99 1.21
N ARG A 10 -1.81 -10.19 2.41
CA ARG A 10 -2.00 -9.30 3.56
C ARG A 10 -1.29 -7.97 3.37
N LEU A 11 -0.06 -7.99 2.87
CA LEU A 11 0.72 -6.81 2.51
C LEU A 11 0.02 -5.98 1.43
N LEU A 12 -0.46 -6.62 0.37
CA LEU A 12 -1.19 -5.96 -0.71
C LEU A 12 -2.50 -5.32 -0.23
N GLN A 13 -3.26 -6.05 0.58
CA GLN A 13 -4.51 -5.54 1.15
C GLN A 13 -4.26 -4.35 2.08
N HIS A 14 -3.16 -4.38 2.85
CA HIS A 14 -2.72 -3.25 3.66
C HIS A 14 -2.37 -2.05 2.78
N ILE A 15 -1.54 -2.23 1.74
CA ILE A 15 -1.19 -1.18 0.78
C ILE A 15 -2.45 -0.55 0.16
N ALA A 16 -3.42 -1.36 -0.26
CA ALA A 16 -4.67 -0.88 -0.84
C ALA A 16 -5.45 0.01 0.12
N LEU A 17 -5.61 -0.43 1.37
CA LEU A 17 -6.30 0.32 2.41
C LEU A 17 -5.58 1.64 2.71
N GLU A 18 -4.25 1.60 2.76
CA GLU A 18 -3.42 2.77 3.02
C GLU A 18 -3.50 3.77 1.86
N TYR A 19 -3.58 3.29 0.62
CA TYR A 19 -3.72 4.11 -0.58
C TYR A 19 -5.12 4.74 -0.68
N GLU A 20 -6.18 3.99 -0.40
CA GLU A 20 -7.55 4.52 -0.31
C GLU A 20 -7.68 5.55 0.81
N ALA A 21 -7.14 5.26 1.99
CA ALA A 21 -7.16 6.18 3.12
C ALA A 21 -6.34 7.44 2.83
N ALA A 22 -5.20 7.32 2.15
CA ALA A 22 -4.42 8.46 1.70
C ALA A 22 -5.16 9.28 0.64
N GLY A 23 -5.79 8.64 -0.36
CA GLY A 23 -6.59 9.31 -1.39
C GLY A 23 -7.81 10.03 -0.83
N ARG A 24 -8.52 9.40 0.11
CA ARG A 24 -9.66 9.99 0.83
C ARG A 24 -9.20 11.07 1.81
N GLY A 25 -8.11 10.88 2.53
CA GLY A 25 -7.51 11.90 3.41
C GLY A 25 -6.92 13.08 2.65
N LEU A 26 -6.55 12.88 1.38
CA LEU A 26 -6.16 13.96 0.48
C LEU A 26 -7.35 14.89 0.13
N HIS A 27 -8.55 14.32 0.07
CA HIS A 27 -9.81 15.03 -0.19
C HIS A 27 -10.59 15.43 1.08
N GLY A 28 -10.36 14.76 2.20
CA GLY A 28 -11.17 14.86 3.42
C GLY A 28 -10.39 15.38 4.63
N LEU A 29 -10.86 16.52 5.16
CA LEU A 29 -10.74 17.01 6.54
C LEU A 29 -9.35 17.26 7.16
N ALA A 30 -8.24 16.83 6.58
CA ALA A 30 -6.90 17.16 7.08
C ALA A 30 -6.44 18.52 6.53
N SER A 31 -6.60 19.59 7.31
CA SER A 31 -6.12 20.94 6.95
C SER A 31 -4.62 21.09 7.25
N GLY A 32 -3.81 21.43 6.25
CA GLY A 32 -2.41 21.85 6.42
C GLY A 32 -1.41 20.74 6.80
N ALA A 33 -0.64 20.95 7.88
CA ALA A 33 0.50 20.12 8.27
C ALA A 33 0.13 18.67 8.65
N ALA A 34 -1.06 18.47 9.25
CA ALA A 34 -1.56 17.13 9.58
C ALA A 34 -1.77 16.25 8.34
N LYS A 35 -2.08 16.86 7.18
CA LYS A 35 -2.19 16.15 5.91
C LYS A 35 -0.84 15.60 5.46
N HIS A 36 0.21 16.41 5.55
CA HIS A 36 1.55 16.03 5.14
C HIS A 36 2.15 14.94 6.03
N GLU A 37 1.97 15.04 7.34
CA GLU A 37 2.43 14.00 8.27
C GLU A 37 1.68 12.68 8.06
N PHE A 38 0.35 12.75 7.89
CA PHE A 38 -0.47 11.56 7.64
C PHE A 38 -0.12 10.88 6.31
N ILE A 39 0.07 11.65 5.24
CA ILE A 39 0.49 11.11 3.93
C ILE A 39 1.90 10.53 4.02
N THR A 40 2.84 11.21 4.67
CA THR A 40 4.22 10.74 4.82
C THR A 40 4.28 9.41 5.55
N ASN A 41 3.57 9.29 6.68
CA ASN A 41 3.54 8.06 7.48
C ASN A 41 2.91 6.89 6.71
N ARG A 42 1.86 7.16 5.90
CA ARG A 42 1.23 6.17 5.01
C ARG A 42 2.15 5.76 3.86
N MET A 43 2.86 6.71 3.25
CA MET A 43 3.83 6.42 2.18
C MET A 43 5.00 5.59 2.69
N GLU A 44 5.47 5.84 3.92
CA GLU A 44 6.51 5.01 4.55
C GLU A 44 6.01 3.59 4.83
N SER A 45 4.79 3.46 5.35
CA SER A 45 4.11 2.16 5.56
C SER A 45 3.96 1.37 4.26
N ILE A 46 3.54 2.03 3.18
CA ILE A 46 3.45 1.43 1.83
C ILE A 46 4.85 1.04 1.33
N GLN A 47 5.86 1.87 1.55
CA GLN A 47 7.23 1.57 1.13
C GLN A 47 7.81 0.36 1.88
N GLN A 48 7.60 0.26 3.18
CA GLN A 48 8.00 -0.92 3.97
C GLN A 48 7.28 -2.18 3.49
N ALA A 49 5.97 -2.08 3.24
CA ALA A 49 5.19 -3.18 2.72
C ALA A 49 5.66 -3.60 1.31
N HIS A 50 6.01 -2.64 0.46
CA HIS A 50 6.56 -2.89 -0.87
C HIS A 50 7.91 -3.60 -0.78
N VAL A 51 8.84 -3.12 0.05
CA VAL A 51 10.16 -3.74 0.25
C VAL A 51 10.03 -5.17 0.78
N ALA A 52 9.11 -5.41 1.73
CA ALA A 52 8.81 -6.76 2.22
C ALA A 52 8.27 -7.67 1.10
N LEU A 53 7.38 -7.14 0.25
CA LEU A 53 6.85 -7.86 -0.91
C LEU A 53 7.97 -8.24 -1.89
N GLN A 54 8.86 -7.30 -2.19
CA GLN A 54 10.01 -7.54 -3.08
C GLN A 54 10.92 -8.66 -2.56
N GLY A 55 11.09 -8.78 -1.24
CA GLY A 55 11.86 -9.86 -0.62
C GLY A 55 11.22 -11.25 -0.75
N ILE A 56 9.91 -11.32 -0.95
CA ILE A 56 9.15 -12.59 -1.00
C ILE A 56 8.90 -13.03 -2.45
N VAL A 57 8.49 -12.11 -3.32
CA VAL A 57 8.10 -12.43 -4.72
C VAL A 57 9.07 -11.91 -5.76
N GLY A 58 10.01 -11.04 -5.39
CA GLY A 58 10.90 -10.32 -6.31
C GLY A 58 10.33 -8.96 -6.73
N SER A 59 11.21 -8.05 -7.16
CA SER A 59 10.84 -6.67 -7.46
C SER A 59 9.82 -6.50 -8.58
N ASP A 60 9.89 -7.34 -9.62
CA ASP A 60 8.99 -7.29 -10.78
C ASP A 60 7.57 -7.73 -10.42
N ASP A 61 7.44 -8.90 -9.78
CA ASP A 61 6.16 -9.42 -9.28
C ASP A 61 5.56 -8.52 -8.20
N ALA A 62 6.37 -7.92 -7.33
CA ALA A 62 5.87 -7.00 -6.30
C ALA A 62 5.17 -5.78 -6.91
N ILE A 63 5.78 -5.14 -7.91
CA ILE A 63 5.17 -4.00 -8.62
C ILE A 63 3.90 -4.43 -9.34
N ARG A 64 3.93 -5.58 -10.02
CA ARG A 64 2.77 -6.11 -10.76
C ARG A 64 1.59 -6.43 -9.84
N LEU A 65 1.85 -6.96 -8.66
CA LEU A 65 0.82 -7.29 -7.67
C LEU A 65 0.22 -6.03 -7.04
N VAL A 66 1.05 -5.03 -6.72
CA VAL A 66 0.58 -3.74 -6.22
C VAL A 66 -0.28 -3.03 -7.26
N ALA A 67 0.16 -2.98 -8.53
CA ALA A 67 -0.60 -2.40 -9.63
C ALA A 67 -1.99 -3.05 -9.77
N GLN A 68 -2.05 -4.39 -9.85
CA GLN A 68 -3.32 -5.13 -9.92
C GLN A 68 -4.23 -4.87 -8.71
N THR A 69 -3.65 -4.69 -7.53
CA THR A 69 -4.40 -4.41 -6.31
C THR A 69 -4.99 -3.01 -6.34
N LEU A 70 -4.22 -2.01 -6.79
CA LEU A 70 -4.70 -0.63 -6.95
C LEU A 70 -5.77 -0.52 -8.04
N GLU A 71 -5.60 -1.23 -9.15
CA GLU A 71 -6.62 -1.33 -10.22
C GLU A 71 -7.93 -1.92 -9.70
N LYS A 72 -7.88 -2.93 -8.82
CA LYS A 72 -9.07 -3.50 -8.17
C LYS A 72 -9.69 -2.57 -7.12
N ALA A 73 -8.90 -1.77 -6.42
CA ALA A 73 -9.39 -0.86 -5.39
C ALA A 73 -9.96 0.45 -5.95
N GLY A 74 -9.56 0.84 -7.17
CA GLY A 74 -10.00 2.05 -7.85
C GLY A 74 -11.17 1.88 -8.83
N GLY A 75 -11.80 0.69 -8.88
CA GLY A 75 -12.92 0.35 -9.78
C GLY A 75 -14.28 0.38 -9.10
#